data_AF-A0AAW9L499-F1
#
_entry.id   AF-A0AAW9L499-F1
#
_cell.length_a   1.000
_cell.length_b   1.000
_cell.length_c   1.000
_cell.angle_alpha   90.00
_cell.angle_beta   90.00
_cell.angle_gamma   90.00
#
_symmetry.space_group_name_H-M   'P 1'
#
loop_
_entity.id
_entity.type
_entity.pdbx_description
1 polymer ?
#
loop_
_entity_poly.entity_id
_entity_poly.type
_entity_poly.pdbx_seq_one_letter_code
_entity_poly.pdbx_strand_id
1 'polypeptide(L)'
;MPISPTRSAELRDFAETLLSFRTTAGREHVAREWLVDRPAALGFETYEWSADAETLATHPSFPDDPAAIDVEGRPSVAGVVEFGDPDAGRTLVLNGHFDVVPAEEASWSSPRSSRRGTATTWSHAVPPT
;
A
#
# COMPACT_ATOMS: atom_id res chain seq x y z
N MET A 1 -9.52 -16.62 15.75
CA MET A 1 -8.82 -15.95 16.87
C MET A 1 -8.99 -14.45 16.66
N PRO A 2 -9.60 -13.71 17.61
CA PRO A 2 -9.63 -12.25 17.54
C PRO A 2 -8.20 -11.69 17.66
N ILE A 3 -7.93 -10.60 16.94
CA ILE A 3 -6.67 -9.85 17.10
C ILE A 3 -6.59 -9.29 18.52
N SER A 4 -5.44 -9.49 19.17
CA SER A 4 -5.18 -8.91 20.50
C SER A 4 -5.36 -7.39 20.48
N PRO A 5 -5.81 -6.76 21.59
CA PRO A 5 -5.89 -5.30 21.71
C PRO A 5 -4.58 -4.59 21.34
N THR A 6 -3.43 -5.13 21.77
CA THR A 6 -2.10 -4.60 21.43
C THR A 6 -1.86 -4.63 19.92
N ARG A 7 -2.15 -5.76 19.28
CA ARG A 7 -1.97 -5.90 17.83
C ARG A 7 -2.93 -5.01 17.05
N SER A 8 -4.13 -4.78 17.57
CA SER A 8 -5.08 -3.83 16.98
C SER A 8 -4.57 -2.39 17.04
N ALA A 9 -3.91 -2.00 18.13
CA ALA A 9 -3.28 -0.69 18.25
C ALA A 9 -2.08 -0.53 17.30
N GLU A 10 -1.20 -1.53 17.22
CA GLU A 10 -0.05 -1.52 16.30
C GLU A 10 -0.48 -1.39 14.83
N LEU A 11 -1.52 -2.12 14.42
CA LEU A 11 -2.06 -2.04 13.06
C LEU A 11 -2.68 -0.66 12.77
N ARG A 12 -3.33 -0.05 13.77
CA ARG A 12 -3.84 1.32 13.65
C ARG A 12 -2.70 2.31 13.49
N ASP A 13 -1.67 2.25 14.33
CA ASP A 13 -0.54 3.18 14.29
C ASP A 13 0.23 3.06 12.97
N PHE A 14 0.38 1.81 12.47
CA PHE A 14 0.92 1.55 11.15
C PHE A 14 0.10 2.23 10.06
N ALA A 15 -1.23 2.04 10.06
CA ALA A 15 -2.12 2.62 9.06
C ALA A 15 -2.15 4.15 9.14
N GLU A 16 -2.25 4.72 10.34
CA GLU A 16 -2.23 6.18 10.56
C GLU A 16 -0.92 6.80 10.08
N THR A 17 0.22 6.14 10.33
CA THR A 17 1.52 6.60 9.81
C THR A 17 1.58 6.51 8.30
N LEU A 18 1.16 5.38 7.70
CA LEU A 18 1.15 5.23 6.24
C LEU A 18 0.26 6.30 5.56
N LEU A 19 -0.92 6.57 6.13
CA LEU A 19 -1.86 7.58 5.63
C LEU A 19 -1.35 9.03 5.82
N SER A 20 -0.34 9.25 6.67
CA SER A 20 0.25 10.58 6.85
C SER A 20 1.14 10.99 5.67
N PHE A 21 1.64 10.02 4.89
CA PHE A 21 2.43 10.31 3.69
C PHE A 21 1.55 10.74 2.52
N ARG A 22 2.01 11.72 1.75
CA ARG A 22 1.36 12.15 0.51
C ARG A 22 1.86 11.31 -0.66
N THR A 23 1.25 10.15 -0.88
CA THR A 23 1.63 9.18 -1.92
C THR A 23 0.87 9.39 -3.23
N THR A 24 0.61 10.64 -3.61
CA THR A 24 0.12 10.91 -4.97
C THR A 24 1.20 10.58 -5.99
N ALA A 25 0.80 10.35 -7.25
CA ALA A 25 1.73 10.04 -8.35
C ALA A 25 2.99 10.93 -8.31
N GLY A 26 4.17 10.28 -8.32
CA GLY A 26 5.50 10.90 -8.27
C GLY A 26 6.00 11.30 -6.87
N ARG A 27 5.22 11.04 -5.81
CA ARG A 27 5.54 11.42 -4.42
C ARG A 27 5.64 10.25 -3.46
N GLU A 28 5.62 9.02 -3.97
CA GLU A 28 5.57 7.79 -3.21
C GLU A 28 6.89 7.47 -2.47
N HIS A 29 8.01 8.05 -2.91
CA HIS A 29 9.35 7.68 -2.44
C HIS A 29 9.53 7.72 -0.91
N VAL A 30 9.04 8.75 -0.21
CA VAL A 30 9.18 8.85 1.25
C VAL A 30 8.44 7.71 1.96
N ALA A 31 7.23 7.40 1.50
CA ALA A 31 6.44 6.31 2.08
C ALA A 31 7.06 4.94 1.75
N ARG A 32 7.65 4.80 0.57
CA ARG A 32 8.37 3.59 0.15
C ARG A 32 9.60 3.33 1.00
N GLU A 33 10.46 4.33 1.19
CA GLU A 33 11.64 4.23 2.05
C GLU A 33 11.25 3.88 3.48
N TRP A 34 10.12 4.42 3.96
CA TRP A 34 9.55 3.98 5.23
C TRP A 34 9.07 2.53 5.17
N LEU A 35 8.37 2.11 4.10
CA LEU A 35 7.76 0.78 4.02
C LEU A 35 8.76 -0.37 3.83
N VAL A 36 9.83 -0.16 3.05
CA VAL A 36 10.74 -1.24 2.57
C VAL A 36 11.47 -1.98 3.70
N ASP A 37 11.78 -1.31 4.80
CA ASP A 37 12.50 -1.92 5.93
C ASP A 37 11.60 -2.79 6.82
N ARG A 38 10.28 -2.64 6.71
CA ARG A 38 9.33 -3.31 7.62
C ARG A 38 9.16 -4.80 7.34
N PRO A 39 9.03 -5.27 6.09
CA PRO A 39 9.07 -6.70 5.80
C PRO A 39 10.37 -7.35 6.29
N ALA A 40 11.52 -6.69 6.10
CA ALA A 40 12.80 -7.19 6.60
C ALA A 40 12.80 -7.37 8.14
N ALA A 41 12.23 -6.40 8.87
CA ALA A 41 12.06 -6.51 10.33
C ALA A 41 11.12 -7.66 10.76
N LEU A 42 10.29 -8.17 9.86
CA LEU A 42 9.42 -9.32 10.07
C LEU A 42 10.04 -10.64 9.58
N GLY A 43 11.29 -10.62 9.11
CA GLY A 43 12.03 -11.80 8.63
C GLY A 43 11.84 -12.13 7.15
N PHE A 44 11.32 -11.19 6.35
CA PHE A 44 11.21 -11.37 4.91
C PHE A 44 12.54 -11.02 4.22
N GLU A 45 12.89 -11.78 3.19
CA GLU A 45 13.88 -11.35 2.20
C GLU A 45 13.24 -10.31 1.28
N THR A 46 13.80 -9.10 1.26
CA THR A 46 13.24 -7.96 0.53
C THR A 46 13.90 -7.75 -0.82
N TYR A 47 13.08 -7.49 -1.82
CA TYR A 47 13.49 -7.18 -3.19
C TYR A 47 12.93 -5.83 -3.63
N GLU A 48 13.73 -5.07 -4.35
CA GLU A 48 13.32 -3.83 -5.01
C GLU A 48 13.68 -3.91 -6.49
N TRP A 49 12.75 -3.53 -7.37
CA TRP A 49 13.00 -3.46 -8.80
C TRP A 49 12.25 -2.30 -9.44
N SER A 50 12.86 -1.71 -10.47
CA SER A 50 12.19 -0.69 -11.30
C SER A 50 11.50 -1.37 -12.47
N ALA A 51 10.32 -0.86 -12.83
CA ALA A 51 9.65 -1.29 -14.04
C ALA A 51 10.41 -0.77 -15.27
N ASP A 52 10.36 -1.55 -16.36
CA ASP A 52 10.94 -1.19 -17.65
C ASP A 52 9.81 -0.87 -18.63
N ALA A 53 9.70 0.39 -19.02
CA ALA A 53 8.66 0.87 -19.92
C ALA A 53 8.72 0.18 -21.30
N GLU A 54 9.92 -0.11 -21.82
CA GLU A 54 10.10 -0.80 -23.10
C GLU A 54 9.55 -2.23 -23.03
N THR A 55 9.89 -2.94 -21.96
CA THR A 55 9.36 -4.29 -21.71
C THR A 55 7.84 -4.26 -21.52
N LEU A 56 7.32 -3.31 -20.74
CA LEU A 56 5.88 -3.19 -20.49
C LEU A 56 5.08 -2.85 -21.76
N ALA A 57 5.61 -2.03 -22.65
CA ALA A 57 4.95 -1.67 -23.90
C ALA A 57 4.71 -2.87 -24.84
N THR A 58 5.45 -3.97 -24.65
CA THR A 58 5.21 -5.22 -25.39
C THR A 58 3.98 -6.00 -24.89
N HIS A 59 3.45 -5.65 -23.72
CA HIS A 59 2.37 -6.39 -23.07
C HIS A 59 1.00 -5.74 -23.38
N PRO A 60 -0.03 -6.53 -23.77
CA PRO A 60 -1.33 -6.00 -24.23
C PRO A 60 -2.15 -5.26 -23.15
N SER A 61 -1.73 -5.33 -21.88
CA SER A 61 -2.36 -4.60 -20.77
C SER A 61 -1.77 -3.21 -20.53
N PHE A 62 -0.75 -2.82 -21.29
CA PHE A 62 -0.10 -1.51 -21.21
C PHE A 62 -0.23 -0.79 -22.55
N PRO A 63 -0.12 0.55 -22.56
CA PRO A 63 0.11 1.31 -23.78
C PRO A 63 1.29 0.74 -24.57
N ASP A 64 1.18 0.71 -25.90
CA ASP A 64 2.23 0.27 -26.81
C ASP A 64 3.34 1.32 -27.01
N ASP A 65 3.10 2.56 -26.59
CA ASP A 65 4.09 3.63 -26.51
C ASP A 65 4.78 3.64 -25.12
N PRO A 66 6.09 3.29 -25.03
CA PRO A 66 6.84 3.34 -23.77
C PRO A 66 6.81 4.72 -23.10
N ALA A 67 6.76 5.81 -23.87
CA ALA A 67 6.74 7.17 -23.32
C ALA A 67 5.44 7.50 -22.57
N ALA A 68 4.38 6.71 -22.78
CA ALA A 68 3.12 6.81 -22.06
C ALA A 68 3.14 6.04 -20.71
N ILE A 69 4.20 5.30 -20.40
CA ILE A 69 4.32 4.47 -19.19
C ILE A 69 5.29 5.14 -18.20
N ASP A 70 4.73 5.81 -17.20
CA ASP A 70 5.52 6.45 -16.14
C ASP A 70 6.04 5.45 -15.10
N VAL A 71 7.29 5.03 -15.27
CA VAL A 71 8.02 4.11 -14.40
C VAL A 71 9.13 4.79 -13.57
N GLU A 72 9.48 6.03 -13.90
CA GLU A 72 10.68 6.68 -13.36
C GLU A 72 10.52 6.99 -11.86
N GLY A 73 11.47 6.55 -11.04
CA GLY A 73 11.43 6.78 -9.59
C GLY A 73 10.31 6.04 -8.86
N ARG A 74 9.67 5.05 -9.51
CA ARG A 74 8.54 4.27 -8.97
C ARG A 74 8.87 2.77 -8.84
N PRO A 75 9.93 2.39 -8.11
CA PRO A 75 10.28 0.99 -7.96
C PRO A 75 9.23 0.25 -7.11
N SER A 76 9.01 -1.00 -7.48
CA SER A 76 8.19 -1.95 -6.73
C SER A 76 9.03 -2.64 -5.66
N VAL A 77 8.39 -3.02 -4.57
CA VAL A 77 9.00 -3.72 -3.45
C VAL A 77 8.23 -5.02 -3.19
N ALA A 78 8.96 -6.10 -2.93
CA ALA A 78 8.39 -7.37 -2.47
C ALA A 78 9.15 -7.88 -1.26
N GLY A 79 8.47 -8.66 -0.43
CA GLY A 79 9.08 -9.48 0.59
C GLY A 79 8.71 -10.95 0.35
N VAL A 80 9.68 -11.84 0.46
CA VAL A 80 9.46 -13.29 0.43
C VAL A 80 9.83 -13.88 1.78
N VAL A 81 8.98 -14.76 2.30
CA VAL A 81 9.26 -15.52 3.51
C VAL A 81 8.74 -16.93 3.32
N GLU A 82 9.54 -17.91 3.71
CA GLU A 82 9.15 -19.32 3.69
C GLU A 82 8.62 -19.73 5.07
N PHE A 83 7.46 -20.39 5.09
CA PHE A 83 6.86 -20.91 6.31
C PHE A 83 6.79 -22.44 6.26
N GLY A 84 7.56 -23.10 7.14
CA GLY A 84 7.54 -24.56 7.23
C GLY A 84 8.21 -25.23 6.03
N ASP A 85 7.60 -26.29 5.51
CA ASP A 85 8.09 -27.05 4.36
C ASP A 85 7.51 -26.44 3.06
N PRO A 86 8.34 -25.83 2.19
CA PRO A 86 7.89 -25.18 0.96
C PRO A 86 7.27 -26.16 -0.05
N ASP A 87 7.65 -27.44 -0.01
CA ASP A 87 7.13 -28.47 -0.94
C ASP A 87 5.78 -29.05 -0.48
N ALA A 88 5.40 -28.82 0.78
CA ALA A 88 4.16 -29.33 1.36
C ALA A 88 2.99 -28.32 1.31
N GLY A 89 3.28 -27.05 1.02
CA GLY A 89 2.35 -25.93 1.11
C GLY A 89 1.97 -25.30 -0.23
N ARG A 90 1.01 -24.37 -0.20
CA ARG A 90 0.73 -23.47 -1.33
C ARG A 90 1.39 -22.13 -1.09
N THR A 91 1.97 -21.55 -2.14
CA THR A 91 2.46 -20.17 -2.13
C THR A 91 1.29 -19.19 -2.13
N LEU A 92 1.34 -18.18 -1.25
CA LEU A 92 0.38 -17.07 -1.23
C LEU A 92 1.09 -15.79 -1.65
N VAL A 93 0.55 -15.12 -2.66
CA VAL A 93 1.01 -13.77 -3.07
C VAL A 93 0.02 -12.75 -2.55
N LEU A 94 0.52 -11.81 -1.76
CA LEU A 94 -0.24 -10.63 -1.33
C LEU A 94 0.32 -9.42 -2.08
N ASN A 95 -0.47 -8.89 -3.01
CA ASN A 95 -0.11 -7.72 -3.80
C ASN A 95 -1.07 -6.57 -3.51
N GLY A 96 -0.54 -5.35 -3.52
CA GLY A 96 -1.31 -4.12 -3.32
C GLY A 96 -0.49 -2.91 -3.72
N HIS A 97 -1.16 -1.76 -3.81
CA HIS A 97 -0.55 -0.47 -4.10
C HIS A 97 -0.89 0.52 -2.98
N PHE A 98 -0.06 1.54 -2.79
CA PHE A 98 -0.24 2.55 -1.74
C PHE A 98 -0.19 3.98 -2.31
N ASP A 99 -0.05 4.13 -3.62
CA ASP A 99 -0.28 5.39 -4.30
C ASP A 99 -1.77 5.74 -4.29
N VAL A 100 -2.06 7.03 -4.27
CA VAL A 100 -3.43 7.53 -4.14
C VAL A 100 -3.70 8.68 -5.09
N VAL A 101 -4.96 8.83 -5.48
CA VAL A 101 -5.39 10.02 -6.22
C VAL A 101 -5.33 11.28 -5.33
N PRO A 102 -5.11 12.47 -5.92
CA PRO A 102 -5.26 13.74 -5.23
C PRO A 102 -6.65 13.88 -4.61
N ALA A 103 -6.72 14.47 -3.41
CA ALA A 103 -7.99 14.76 -2.74
C ALA A 103 -8.34 16.24 -2.91
N GLU A 104 -9.63 16.52 -3.12
CA GLU A 104 -10.17 17.87 -3.11
C GLU A 104 -10.47 18.29 -1.67
N GLU A 105 -9.52 18.97 -1.00
CA GLU A 105 -9.61 19.30 0.45
C GLU A 105 -10.91 20.05 0.83
N ALA A 106 -11.44 20.89 -0.06
CA ALA A 106 -12.68 21.66 0.19
C ALA A 106 -13.92 20.76 0.38
N SER A 107 -13.87 19.53 -0.13
CA SER A 107 -14.95 18.55 -0.04
C SER A 107 -14.89 17.70 1.24
N TRP A 108 -13.91 17.95 2.13
CA TRP A 108 -13.70 17.16 3.36
C TRP A 108 -13.82 18.02 4.63
N SER A 109 -14.47 17.47 5.65
CA SER A 109 -14.64 18.12 6.96
C SER A 109 -13.41 18.02 7.87
N SER A 110 -12.37 17.32 7.43
CA SER A 110 -11.10 17.16 8.15
C SER A 110 -9.96 16.94 7.17
N PRO A 111 -8.73 17.38 7.49
CA PRO A 111 -7.58 17.19 6.61
C PRO A 111 -7.31 15.70 6.37
N ARG A 112 -6.97 15.32 5.14
CA ARG A 112 -6.72 13.92 4.78
C ARG A 112 -5.62 13.26 5.63
N SER A 113 -4.59 14.02 6.00
CA SER A 113 -3.42 13.54 6.74
C SER A 113 -3.53 13.68 8.26
N SER A 114 -4.67 14.15 8.80
CA SER A 114 -4.85 14.32 10.24
C SER A 114 -6.05 13.52 10.74
N ARG A 115 -5.86 12.22 10.96
CA ARG A 115 -6.71 11.48 11.89
C ARG A 115 -5.91 11.08 13.12
N ARG A 116 -6.05 11.90 14.18
CA ARG A 116 -6.03 11.43 15.57
C ARG A 116 -7.49 11.29 15.97
N GLY A 117 -8.05 10.09 15.89
CA GLY A 117 -9.46 9.86 16.22
C GLY A 117 -9.82 8.38 16.34
N THR A 118 -10.42 8.02 17.48
CA THR A 118 -11.04 6.71 17.73
C THR A 118 -12.03 6.37 16.61
N ALA A 119 -12.04 5.12 16.15
CA ALA A 119 -12.95 4.67 15.10
C ALA A 119 -14.41 4.99 15.46
N THR A 120 -15.02 5.92 14.72
CA THR A 120 -16.47 6.08 14.69
C THR A 120 -16.98 5.24 13.53
N THR A 121 -17.65 4.14 13.85
CA THR A 121 -18.42 3.35 12.89
C THR A 121 -19.57 4.22 12.35
N TRP A 122 -19.58 4.46 11.05
CA TRP A 122 -20.72 5.08 10.37
C TRP A 122 -21.76 3.99 10.07
N SER A 123 -22.83 3.93 10.86
CA SER A 123 -24.03 3.18 10.49
C SER A 123 -25.03 4.16 9.86
N HIS A 124 -25.23 4.07 8.55
CA HIS A 124 -26.40 4.67 7.92
C HIS A 124 -27.64 3.91 8.39
N ALA A 125 -28.44 4.54 9.26
CA ALA A 125 -29.82 4.13 9.47
C ALA A 125 -30.63 4.61 8.24
N VAL A 126 -31.13 3.67 7.44
CA VAL A 126 -32.16 3.95 6.45
C VAL A 126 -33.47 4.20 7.23
N PRO A 127 -34.13 5.35 7.09
CA PRO A 127 -35.41 5.58 7.73
C PRO A 127 -36.48 4.64 7.13
N PRO A 128 -37.35 4.02 7.93
CA PRO A 128 -38.44 3.20 7.40
C PRO A 128 -39.46 4.08 6.66
N THR A 129 -39.98 3.53 5.56
CA THR A 129 -41.07 4.08 4.74
C THR A 129 -42.38 4.17 5.50
#